data_AF-A0A934LSV7-F1
#
_entry.id   AF-A0A934LSV7-F1
#
_cell.length_a   1.000
_cell.length_b   1.000
_cell.length_c   1.000
_cell.angle_alpha   90.00
_cell.angle_beta   90.00
_cell.angle_gamma   90.00
#
_symmetry.space_group_name_H-M   'P 1'
#
loop_
_entity.id
_entity.type
_entity.pdbx_description
1 polymer ?
#
loop_
_entity_poly.entity_id
_entity_poly.type
_entity_poly.pdbx_seq_one_letter_code
_entity_poly.pdbx_strand_id
1 'polypeptide(L)'
;MKDVKERSEALLALYEQQSEVEGPVAQRLLAAEESRYAASQWGLMWRKFIRNQAAIVGGVTILLFYITALFADFLAPYNLEVRNVQYAYMPPQGVHLLNEGKLQPFVYGIVGARDPKTLKKIYKPDPGKKIPIRFFVKGEPYKLVGLFPTDIH
;
A
#
# COMPACT_ATOMS: atom_id res chain seq x y z
N MET A 1 -7.59 -24.65 74.57
CA MET A 1 -6.96 -25.47 73.52
C MET A 1 -7.82 -25.67 72.25
N LYS A 2 -9.16 -25.63 72.30
CA LYS A 2 -10.01 -25.83 71.11
C LYS A 2 -9.89 -24.72 70.03
N ASP A 3 -9.80 -23.46 70.45
CA ASP A 3 -9.70 -22.27 69.57
C ASP A 3 -8.44 -22.23 68.67
N VAL A 4 -7.30 -22.75 69.15
CA VAL A 4 -6.06 -22.78 68.34
C VAL A 4 -6.14 -23.84 67.24
N LYS A 5 -6.81 -24.96 67.52
CA LYS A 5 -6.92 -26.08 66.57
C LYS A 5 -7.85 -25.71 65.41
N GLU A 6 -8.97 -25.07 65.70
CA GLU A 6 -9.90 -24.57 64.67
C GLU A 6 -9.26 -23.51 63.77
N ARG A 7 -8.45 -22.60 64.34
CA ARG A 7 -7.68 -21.63 63.55
C ARG A 7 -6.62 -22.29 62.68
N SER A 8 -5.98 -23.35 63.19
CA SER A 8 -5.00 -24.13 62.42
C SER A 8 -5.65 -24.87 61.26
N GLU A 9 -6.81 -25.48 61.47
CA GLU A 9 -7.56 -26.20 60.43
C GLU A 9 -8.13 -25.22 59.38
N ALA A 10 -8.65 -24.07 59.81
CA ALA A 10 -9.09 -23.02 58.89
C ALA A 10 -7.93 -22.44 58.06
N LEU A 11 -6.75 -22.27 58.65
CA LEU A 11 -5.55 -21.87 57.92
C LEU A 11 -5.15 -22.94 56.91
N LEU A 12 -5.09 -24.21 57.31
CA LEU A 12 -4.74 -25.32 56.41
C LEU A 12 -5.70 -25.43 55.24
N ALA A 13 -7.01 -25.28 55.46
CA ALA A 13 -8.00 -25.26 54.39
C ALA A 13 -7.80 -24.10 53.42
N LEU A 14 -7.38 -22.92 53.93
CA LEU A 14 -7.08 -21.75 53.11
C LEU A 14 -5.80 -21.94 52.29
N TYR A 15 -4.77 -22.57 52.88
CA TYR A 15 -3.54 -22.95 52.17
C TYR A 15 -3.80 -24.02 51.09
N GLU A 16 -4.63 -25.02 51.38
CA GLU A 16 -5.04 -26.04 50.39
C GLU A 16 -5.78 -25.39 49.22
N GLN A 17 -6.76 -24.53 49.51
CA GLN A 17 -7.51 -23.79 48.50
C GLN A 17 -6.59 -22.88 47.66
N GLN A 18 -5.62 -22.21 48.27
CA GLN A 18 -4.63 -21.42 47.54
C GLN A 18 -3.74 -22.30 46.66
N SER A 19 -3.28 -23.45 47.16
CA SER A 19 -2.42 -24.37 46.41
C SER A 19 -3.14 -25.01 45.21
N GLU A 20 -4.44 -25.31 45.34
CA GLU A 20 -5.29 -25.82 44.25
C GLU A 20 -5.51 -24.80 43.15
N VAL A 21 -5.47 -23.51 43.47
CA VAL A 21 -5.60 -22.41 42.48
C VAL A 21 -4.24 -22.05 41.89
N GLU A 22 -3.18 -22.03 42.70
CA GLU A 22 -1.83 -21.67 42.28
C GLU A 22 -1.18 -22.72 41.38
N GLY A 23 -1.42 -24.02 41.63
CA GLY A 23 -0.87 -25.11 40.82
C GLY A 23 -1.25 -25.03 39.33
N PRO A 24 -2.55 -24.99 38.98
CA PRO A 24 -3.01 -24.87 37.60
C PRO A 24 -2.61 -23.55 36.93
N VAL A 25 -2.52 -22.46 37.70
CA VAL A 25 -2.07 -21.16 37.19
C VAL A 25 -0.58 -21.21 36.86
N ALA A 26 0.26 -21.74 37.75
CA ALA A 26 1.68 -21.91 37.52
C ALA A 26 1.97 -22.80 36.30
N GLN A 27 1.26 -23.92 36.14
CA GLN A 27 1.39 -24.79 34.98
C GLN A 27 1.02 -24.09 33.67
N ARG A 28 -0.05 -23.28 33.65
CA ARG A 28 -0.44 -22.49 32.48
C ARG A 28 0.59 -21.42 32.12
N LEU A 29 1.18 -20.77 33.12
CA LEU A 29 2.23 -19.77 32.91
C LEU A 29 3.50 -20.41 32.34
N LEU A 30 3.93 -21.54 32.89
CA LEU A 30 5.09 -22.30 32.40
C LEU A 30 4.87 -22.79 30.97
N ALA A 31 3.70 -23.35 30.65
CA ALA A 31 3.36 -23.77 29.27
C ALA A 31 3.31 -22.57 28.29
N ALA A 32 2.83 -21.41 28.75
CA ALA A 32 2.85 -20.18 27.97
C ALA A 32 4.28 -19.64 27.77
N GLU A 33 5.18 -19.83 28.72
CA GLU A 33 6.59 -19.48 28.57
C GLU A 33 7.32 -20.44 27.62
N GLU A 34 7.19 -21.76 27.81
CA GLU A 34 7.77 -22.78 26.94
C GLU A 34 7.36 -22.59 25.48
N SER A 35 6.08 -22.32 25.21
CA SER A 35 5.59 -22.05 23.85
C SER A 35 6.15 -20.74 23.24
N ARG A 36 6.56 -19.77 24.05
CA ARG A 36 7.24 -18.55 23.58
C ARG A 36 8.72 -18.80 23.27
N TYR A 37 9.40 -19.64 24.04
CA TYR A 37 10.80 -20.03 23.81
C TYR A 37 10.95 -21.07 22.69
N ALA A 38 9.93 -21.90 22.44
CA ALA A 38 9.88 -22.87 21.35
C ALA A 38 9.59 -22.24 19.97
N ALA A 39 9.21 -20.97 19.91
CA ALA A 39 8.92 -20.29 18.65
C ALA A 39 10.18 -20.11 17.79
N SER A 40 10.11 -20.49 16.51
CA SER A 40 11.17 -20.26 15.53
C SER A 40 11.60 -18.78 15.51
N GLN A 41 12.91 -18.52 15.47
CA GLN A 41 13.48 -17.18 15.44
C GLN A 41 12.89 -16.32 14.30
N TRP A 42 12.59 -16.94 13.16
CA TRP A 42 11.90 -16.30 12.04
C TRP A 42 10.49 -15.80 12.43
N GLY A 43 9.72 -16.63 13.14
CA GLY A 43 8.38 -16.26 13.60
C GLY A 43 8.40 -15.12 14.62
N LEU A 44 9.40 -15.10 15.50
CA LEU A 44 9.60 -13.98 16.44
C LEU A 44 9.95 -12.68 15.71
N MET A 45 10.82 -12.75 14.70
CA MET A 45 11.16 -11.58 13.86
C MET A 45 9.96 -11.08 13.06
N TRP A 46 9.19 -11.97 12.45
CA TRP A 46 7.98 -11.62 11.70
C TRP A 46 6.93 -10.93 12.58
N ARG A 47 6.70 -11.45 13.79
CA ARG A 47 5.80 -10.81 14.77
C ARG A 47 6.28 -9.40 15.17
N LYS A 48 7.59 -9.22 15.38
CA LYS A 48 8.19 -7.91 15.66
C LYS A 48 8.03 -6.95 14.48
N PHE A 49 8.21 -7.45 13.25
CA PHE A 49 8.05 -6.67 12.02
C PHE A 49 6.60 -6.16 11.86
N ILE A 50 5.60 -7.04 11.98
CA ILE A 50 4.18 -6.66 11.86
C ILE A 50 3.74 -5.73 13.00
N ARG A 51 4.32 -5.86 14.20
CA ARG A 51 3.98 -4.94 15.30
C ARG A 51 4.52 -3.53 15.08
N ASN A 52 5.53 -3.34 14.23
CA ASN A 52 6.13 -2.04 13.97
C ASN A 52 5.46 -1.34 12.77
N GLN A 53 4.72 -0.27 13.05
CA GLN A 53 4.04 0.52 12.02
C GLN A 53 5.02 1.11 10.98
N ALA A 54 6.19 1.58 11.40
CA ALA A 54 7.19 2.12 10.47
C ALA A 54 7.77 1.03 9.55
N ALA A 55 7.97 -0.18 10.08
CA ALA A 55 8.45 -1.31 9.29
C ALA A 55 7.41 -1.75 8.24
N ILE A 56 6.12 -1.75 8.60
CA ILE A 56 5.04 -2.00 7.64
C ILE A 56 5.00 -0.92 6.56
N VAL A 57 5.00 0.36 6.93
CA VAL A 57 4.94 1.47 5.96
C VAL A 57 6.13 1.42 5.00
N GLY A 58 7.33 1.14 5.51
CA GLY A 58 8.52 0.95 4.68
C GLY A 58 8.39 -0.26 3.75
N GLY A 59 7.96 -1.40 4.28
CA GLY A 59 7.74 -2.63 3.48
C GLY A 59 6.70 -2.43 2.38
N VAL A 60 5.58 -1.76 2.67
CA VAL A 60 4.54 -1.44 1.68
C VAL A 60 5.08 -0.49 0.62
N THR A 61 5.83 0.56 1.01
CA THR A 61 6.44 1.49 0.05
C THR A 61 7.38 0.78 -0.92
N ILE A 62 8.25 -0.10 -0.41
CA ILE A 62 9.17 -0.88 -1.24
C ILE A 62 8.40 -1.82 -2.18
N LEU A 63 7.38 -2.52 -1.66
CA LEU A 63 6.54 -3.40 -2.45
C LEU A 63 5.87 -2.65 -3.60
N LEU A 64 5.35 -1.43 -3.36
CA LEU A 64 4.76 -0.59 -4.40
C LEU A 64 5.79 -0.23 -5.49
N PHE A 65 7.03 0.11 -5.13
CA PHE A 65 8.06 0.36 -6.13
C PHE A 65 8.38 -0.85 -6.99
N TYR A 66 8.46 -2.05 -6.40
CA TYR A 66 8.68 -3.27 -7.17
C TYR A 66 7.51 -3.59 -8.11
N ILE A 67 6.27 -3.38 -7.64
CA ILE A 67 5.07 -3.54 -8.50
C ILE A 67 5.14 -2.54 -9.67
N THR A 68 5.40 -1.26 -9.41
CA THR A 68 5.56 -0.25 -10.47
C THR A 68 6.64 -0.62 -11.46
N ALA A 69 7.79 -1.13 -10.99
CA ALA A 69 8.88 -1.58 -11.86
C ALA A 69 8.49 -2.81 -12.70
N LEU A 70 7.75 -3.75 -12.12
CA LEU A 70 7.27 -4.95 -12.82
C LEU A 70 6.26 -4.61 -13.94
N PHE A 71 5.44 -3.57 -13.72
CA PHE A 71 4.44 -3.07 -14.67
C PHE A 71 4.89 -1.79 -15.39
N ALA A 72 6.20 -1.51 -15.45
CA ALA A 72 6.73 -0.26 -16.00
C ALA A 72 6.30 -0.05 -17.46
N ASP A 73 6.37 -1.10 -18.28
CA ASP A 73 6.02 -1.02 -19.70
C ASP A 73 4.52 -0.73 -19.95
N PHE A 74 3.65 -1.15 -19.02
CA PHE A 74 2.21 -0.85 -19.06
C PHE A 74 1.92 0.57 -18.56
N LEU A 75 2.64 1.03 -17.53
CA LEU A 75 2.46 2.36 -16.96
C LEU A 75 3.07 3.49 -17.80
N ALA A 76 4.10 3.20 -18.59
CA ALA A 76 4.80 4.15 -19.45
C ALA A 76 4.72 3.70 -20.92
N PRO A 77 3.59 3.99 -21.62
CA PRO A 77 3.28 3.49 -22.96
C PRO A 77 4.03 4.22 -24.09
N TYR A 78 5.29 4.60 -23.86
CA TYR A 78 6.09 5.37 -24.81
C TYR A 78 7.55 4.92 -24.78
N ASN A 79 8.09 4.68 -25.97
CA ASN A 79 9.49 4.30 -26.13
C ASN A 79 10.41 5.50 -25.83
N LEU A 80 11.67 5.23 -25.50
CA LEU A 80 12.71 6.23 -25.24
C LEU A 80 12.93 7.21 -26.39
N GLU A 81 12.60 6.79 -27.61
CA GLU A 81 12.74 7.58 -28.83
C GLU A 81 11.55 8.53 -29.08
N VAL A 82 10.42 8.33 -28.39
CA VAL A 82 9.21 9.13 -28.59
C VAL A 82 9.39 10.52 -27.98
N ARG A 83 9.43 11.56 -28.83
CA ARG A 83 9.58 12.96 -28.39
C ARG A 83 8.38 13.81 -28.80
N ASN A 84 7.65 14.29 -27.80
CA ASN A 84 6.49 15.16 -27.97
C ASN A 84 6.87 16.66 -28.00
N VAL A 85 7.63 17.09 -29.02
CA VAL A 85 8.15 18.47 -29.15
C VAL A 85 7.01 19.51 -29.22
N GLN A 86 5.86 19.13 -29.79
CA GLN A 86 4.68 20.01 -29.87
C GLN A 86 4.12 20.39 -28.49
N TYR A 87 4.42 19.62 -27.44
CA TYR A 87 3.93 19.85 -26.08
C TYR A 87 5.07 20.16 -25.09
N ALA A 88 6.27 20.48 -25.59
CA ALA A 88 7.42 20.83 -24.75
C ALA A 88 7.10 22.01 -23.81
N TYR A 89 7.39 21.87 -22.52
CA TYR A 89 7.11 22.86 -21.46
C TYR A 89 5.64 23.20 -21.28
N MET A 90 4.72 22.35 -21.76
CA MET A 90 3.30 22.52 -21.48
C MET A 90 3.05 22.27 -19.98
N PRO A 91 2.26 23.12 -19.31
CA PRO A 91 1.88 22.87 -17.92
C PRO A 91 1.03 21.59 -17.82
N PRO A 92 0.97 20.96 -16.63
CA PRO A 92 0.05 19.85 -16.38
C PRO A 92 -1.39 20.23 -16.74
N GLN A 93 -2.07 19.35 -17.47
CA GLN A 93 -3.48 19.56 -17.84
C GLN A 93 -4.39 19.05 -16.70
N GLY A 94 -5.42 19.82 -16.39
CA GLY A 94 -6.47 19.38 -15.47
C GLY A 94 -7.36 18.33 -16.14
N VAL A 95 -7.75 17.31 -15.36
CA VAL A 95 -8.71 16.28 -15.79
C VAL A 95 -10.11 16.65 -15.32
N HIS A 96 -11.07 16.64 -16.24
CA HIS A 96 -12.49 16.87 -15.96
C HIS A 96 -13.22 15.53 -15.89
N LEU A 97 -13.85 15.21 -14.75
CA LEU A 97 -14.48 13.90 -14.53
C LEU A 97 -15.87 13.77 -15.16
N LEU A 98 -16.61 14.89 -15.23
CA LEU A 98 -18.00 14.93 -15.69
C LEU A 98 -18.10 15.68 -17.01
N ASN A 99 -18.62 15.00 -18.03
CA ASN A 99 -18.97 15.60 -19.31
C ASN A 99 -20.48 15.63 -19.44
N GLU A 100 -21.09 16.83 -19.40
CA GLU A 100 -22.54 17.01 -19.60
C GLU A 100 -23.40 16.11 -18.69
N GLY A 101 -22.98 15.96 -17.42
CA GLY A 101 -23.67 15.15 -16.41
C GLY A 101 -23.36 13.65 -16.45
N LYS A 102 -22.55 13.18 -17.41
CA LYS A 102 -22.08 11.79 -17.49
C LYS A 102 -20.68 11.65 -16.92
N LEU A 103 -20.42 10.56 -16.19
CA LEU A 103 -19.08 10.22 -15.69
C LEU A 103 -18.21 9.74 -16.86
N GLN A 104 -17.59 10.70 -17.54
CA GLN A 104 -16.72 10.49 -18.69
C GLN A 104 -15.50 11.40 -18.54
N PRO A 105 -14.41 10.91 -17.93
CA PRO A 105 -13.21 11.70 -17.75
C PRO A 105 -12.63 12.19 -19.09
N PHE A 106 -12.28 13.47 -19.17
CA PHE A 106 -11.73 14.09 -20.38
C PHE A 106 -10.77 15.22 -20.05
N VAL A 107 -9.96 15.60 -21.06
CA VAL A 107 -9.13 16.80 -21.05
C VAL A 107 -9.52 17.70 -22.22
N TYR A 108 -9.32 19.00 -22.08
CA TYR A 108 -9.51 19.92 -23.21
C TYR A 108 -8.35 19.79 -24.21
N GLY A 109 -8.67 19.96 -25.49
CA GLY A 109 -7.67 20.18 -26.52
C GLY A 109 -6.84 21.41 -26.18
N ILE A 110 -5.59 21.43 -26.64
CA ILE A 110 -4.70 22.57 -26.40
C ILE A 110 -4.34 23.18 -27.73
N VAL A 111 -4.44 24.51 -27.79
CA VAL A 111 -3.94 25.32 -28.89
C VAL A 111 -2.67 26.00 -28.42
N GLY A 112 -1.56 25.68 -29.10
CA GLY A 112 -0.28 26.35 -28.92
C GLY A 112 -0.21 27.60 -29.81
N ALA A 113 0.09 28.75 -29.22
CA ALA A 113 0.40 29.97 -29.94
C ALA A 113 1.78 30.50 -29.50
N ARG A 114 2.32 31.46 -30.24
CA ARG A 114 3.49 32.24 -29.81
C ARG A 114 3.03 33.63 -29.42
N ASP A 115 3.53 34.11 -28.30
CA ASP A 115 3.36 35.50 -27.92
C ASP A 115 4.11 36.39 -28.94
N PRO A 116 3.45 37.37 -29.58
CA PRO A 116 4.06 38.16 -30.65
C PRO A 116 5.17 39.11 -30.17
N LYS A 117 5.22 39.42 -28.86
CA LYS A 117 6.22 40.32 -28.27
C LYS A 117 7.39 39.55 -27.68
N THR A 118 7.11 38.45 -26.97
CA THR A 118 8.14 37.69 -26.23
C THR A 118 8.60 36.43 -26.96
N LEU A 119 7.90 36.03 -28.03
CA LEU A 119 8.09 34.78 -28.79
C LEU A 119 7.96 33.51 -27.95
N LYS A 120 7.51 33.63 -26.70
CA LYS A 120 7.27 32.51 -25.80
C LYS A 120 6.12 31.67 -26.32
N LYS A 121 6.25 30.35 -26.18
CA LYS A 121 5.17 29.41 -26.49
C LYS A 121 4.13 29.49 -25.38
N ILE A 122 2.90 29.82 -25.75
CA ILE A 122 1.75 29.88 -24.86
C ILE A 122 0.79 28.75 -25.23
N TYR A 123 0.26 28.07 -24.21
CA TYR A 123 -0.71 27.00 -24.38
C TYR A 123 -2.03 27.44 -23.76
N LYS A 124 -3.11 27.37 -24.54
CA LYS A 124 -4.46 27.66 -24.04
C LYS A 124 -5.37 26.45 -24.28
N PRO A 125 -6.17 26.04 -23.28
CA PRO A 125 -7.25 25.10 -23.49
C PRO A 125 -8.22 25.61 -24.56
N ASP A 126 -8.64 24.72 -25.44
CA ASP A 126 -9.71 24.92 -26.42
C ASP A 126 -10.96 24.16 -25.94
N PRO A 127 -11.95 24.88 -25.37
CA PRO A 127 -13.18 24.27 -24.88
C PRO A 127 -14.01 23.56 -25.95
N GLY A 128 -13.80 23.90 -27.24
CA GLY A 128 -14.49 23.29 -28.36
C GLY A 128 -14.05 21.85 -28.65
N LYS A 129 -12.90 21.43 -28.12
CA LYS A 129 -12.35 20.09 -28.32
C LYS A 129 -12.22 19.37 -26.99
N LYS A 130 -13.09 18.40 -26.73
CA LYS A 130 -12.99 17.49 -25.57
C LYS A 130 -12.32 16.18 -26.01
N ILE A 131 -11.23 15.80 -25.34
CA ILE A 131 -10.50 14.55 -25.60
C ILE A 131 -10.79 13.58 -24.45
N PRO A 132 -11.56 12.49 -24.67
CA PRO A 132 -11.89 11.54 -23.62
C PRO A 132 -10.65 10.74 -23.18
N ILE A 133 -10.51 10.54 -21.88
CA ILE A 133 -9.53 9.62 -21.31
C ILE A 133 -10.09 8.22 -21.47
N ARG A 134 -9.31 7.34 -22.11
CA ARG A 134 -9.66 5.96 -22.35
C ARG A 134 -8.59 5.08 -21.69
N PHE A 135 -9.04 4.00 -21.07
CA PHE A 135 -8.18 3.00 -20.43
C PHE A 135 -8.10 1.76 -21.34
N PHE A 136 -7.01 1.00 -21.25
CA PHE A 136 -6.81 -0.23 -22.01
C PHE A 136 -6.91 -0.01 -23.53
N VAL A 137 -6.34 1.09 -24.00
CA VAL A 137 -6.26 1.41 -25.42
C VAL A 137 -5.07 0.69 -26.04
N LYS A 138 -5.13 0.48 -27.36
CA LYS A 138 -3.98 -0.02 -28.11
C LYS A 138 -2.97 1.10 -28.30
N GLY A 139 -1.73 0.84 -27.92
CA GLY A 139 -0.58 1.73 -28.06
C GLY A 139 0.62 1.00 -28.67
N GLU A 140 1.82 1.43 -28.30
CA GLU A 140 3.06 0.80 -28.75
C GLU A 140 3.18 -0.63 -28.21
N PRO A 141 3.55 -1.63 -29.04
CA PRO A 141 3.74 -3.00 -28.56
C PRO A 141 4.88 -3.12 -27.54
N TYR A 142 4.64 -3.88 -26.47
CA TYR A 142 5.61 -4.18 -25.42
C TYR A 142 5.51 -5.64 -24.98
N LYS A 143 6.40 -6.07 -24.09
CA LYS A 143 6.35 -7.39 -23.47
C LYS A 143 6.08 -7.24 -21.98
N LEU A 144 4.88 -7.62 -21.54
CA LEU A 144 4.54 -7.63 -20.12
C LEU A 144 5.50 -8.57 -19.36
N VAL A 145 6.21 -8.02 -18.38
CA VAL A 145 7.27 -8.72 -17.61
C VAL A 145 8.36 -9.33 -18.51
N GLY A 146 8.55 -8.79 -19.73
CA GLY A 146 9.51 -9.30 -20.71
C GLY A 146 9.10 -10.60 -21.43
N LEU A 147 7.94 -11.18 -21.10
CA LEU A 147 7.52 -12.50 -21.59
C LEU A 147 6.30 -12.47 -22.52
N PHE A 148 5.26 -11.73 -22.17
CA PHE A 148 3.98 -11.77 -22.89
C PHE A 148 3.83 -10.56 -23.81
N PRO A 149 3.83 -10.72 -25.15
CA PRO A 149 3.62 -9.60 -26.06
C PRO A 149 2.20 -9.05 -25.92
N THR A 150 2.08 -7.73 -25.81
CA THR A 150 0.80 -7.02 -25.70
C THR A 150 0.97 -5.59 -26.25
N ASP A 151 -0.11 -5.00 -26.72
CA ASP A 151 -0.19 -3.63 -27.21
C ASP A 151 -1.20 -2.80 -26.39
N ILE A 152 -1.77 -3.39 -25.32
CA ILE A 152 -2.81 -2.77 -24.50
C ILE A 152 -2.19 -2.04 -23.31
N HIS A 153 -2.56 -0.77 -23.15
CA HIS A 153 -2.15 0.14 -22.08
C HIS A 153 -3.38 0.80 -21.43
#